data_AF-A0A7H4MDQ3-F1
#
_entry.id   AF-A0A7H4MDQ3-F1
#
_cell.length_a   1.000
_cell.length_b   1.000
_cell.length_c   1.000
_cell.angle_alpha   90.00
_cell.angle_beta   90.00
_cell.angle_gamma   90.00
#
_symmetry.space_group_name_H-M   'P 1'
#
loop_
_entity.id
_entity.type
_entity.pdbx_description
1 polymer ?
#
loop_
_entity_poly.entity_id
_entity_poly.type
_entity_poly.pdbx_seq_one_letter_code
_entity_poly.pdbx_strand_id
1 'polypeptide(L)'
;MTPDQACRHPNWSMGRKISVDSATMMNKGLEYIEARWLFNASAQQMEVLIHPQSVIHSMVRYQDGSVLAQLGEPDMRTPIAHTMGWPQRLSSGVKPLDFCQLSNLSFSAPDYARYPCLKLAMDAFDVGQAATTALNAANEESVCRVSAWRYPLYRYCGGESGGAG
;
A
#
# COMPACT_ATOMS: atom_id res chain seq x y z
N MET A 1 7.84 -3.01 17.29
CA MET A 1 6.96 -1.82 17.18
C MET A 1 5.65 -2.08 17.89
N THR A 2 5.09 -1.06 18.55
CA THR A 2 3.75 -1.10 19.17
C THR A 2 2.65 -0.70 18.15
N PRO A 3 1.37 -1.05 18.38
CA PRO A 3 0.26 -0.61 17.54
C PRO A 3 0.18 0.91 17.37
N ASP A 4 0.41 1.67 18.44
CA ASP A 4 0.40 3.14 18.40
C ASP A 4 1.58 3.74 17.60
N GLN A 5 2.68 3.02 17.47
CA GLN A 5 3.78 3.41 16.58
C GLN A 5 3.44 3.10 15.13
N ALA A 6 2.80 1.96 14.85
CA ALA A 6 2.37 1.58 13.51
C ALA A 6 1.23 2.47 12.99
N CYS A 7 0.40 3.03 13.87
CA CYS A 7 -0.69 3.95 13.48
C CYS A 7 -0.21 5.36 13.08
N ARG A 8 1.05 5.72 13.36
CA ARG A 8 1.63 7.02 12.98
C ARG A 8 2.21 6.93 11.57
N HIS A 9 1.34 7.00 10.57
CA HIS A 9 1.78 7.02 9.18
C HIS A 9 2.39 8.40 8.83
N PRO A 10 3.55 8.45 8.13
CA PRO A 10 4.26 9.71 7.90
C PRO A 10 3.51 10.70 6.99
N ASN A 11 2.68 10.20 6.06
CA ASN A 11 2.09 11.04 5.00
C ASN A 11 0.56 11.07 4.93
N TRP A 12 -0.13 10.14 5.61
CA TRP A 12 -1.57 9.94 5.43
C TRP A 12 -2.24 9.80 6.80
N SER A 13 -3.34 10.52 7.01
CA SER A 13 -4.19 10.30 8.18
C SER A 13 -5.22 9.22 7.85
N MET A 14 -5.08 8.04 8.45
CA MET A 14 -5.88 6.86 8.09
C MET A 14 -6.38 6.10 9.32
N GLY A 15 -7.37 5.23 9.11
CA GLY A 15 -7.88 4.34 10.17
C GLY A 15 -6.84 3.33 10.66
N ARG A 16 -7.02 2.81 11.87
CA ARG A 16 -6.03 1.92 12.52
C ARG A 16 -5.65 0.69 11.68
N LYS A 17 -6.63 0.05 11.03
CA LYS A 17 -6.41 -1.18 10.23
C LYS A 17 -5.43 -0.93 9.08
N ILE A 18 -5.73 0.07 8.26
CA ILE A 18 -4.91 0.43 7.10
C ILE A 18 -3.53 0.97 7.51
N SER A 19 -3.42 1.64 8.67
CA SER A 19 -2.11 2.06 9.16
C SER A 19 -1.22 0.87 9.57
N VAL A 20 -1.78 -0.16 10.23
CA VAL A 20 -1.06 -1.41 10.53
C VAL A 20 -0.70 -2.17 9.25
N ASP A 21 -1.61 -2.26 8.28
CA ASP A 21 -1.33 -2.89 6.99
C ASP A 21 -0.25 -2.13 6.20
N SER A 22 -0.20 -0.80 6.31
CA SER A 22 0.83 0.02 5.68
C SER A 22 2.19 -0.21 6.33
N ALA A 23 2.24 -0.30 7.66
CA ALA A 23 3.48 -0.59 8.40
C ALA A 23 4.09 -1.97 8.05
N THR A 24 3.25 -2.93 7.66
CA THR A 24 3.66 -4.29 7.29
C THR A 24 3.78 -4.50 5.78
N MET A 25 3.45 -3.47 4.97
CA MET A 25 3.24 -3.53 3.53
C MET A 25 2.18 -4.55 3.06
N MET A 26 1.36 -5.11 3.95
CA MET A 26 0.18 -5.87 3.53
C MET A 26 -0.77 -5.01 2.69
N ASN A 27 -0.90 -3.72 3.02
CA ASN A 27 -1.75 -2.80 2.25
C ASN A 27 -1.34 -2.80 0.77
N LYS A 28 -0.03 -2.72 0.50
CA LYS A 28 0.50 -2.76 -0.86
C LYS A 28 0.30 -4.13 -1.53
N GLY A 29 0.32 -5.21 -0.76
CA GLY A 29 -0.02 -6.55 -1.24
C GLY A 29 -1.49 -6.68 -1.67
N LEU A 30 -2.42 -6.12 -0.89
CA LEU A 30 -3.84 -6.07 -1.24
C LEU A 30 -4.09 -5.17 -2.47
N GLU A 31 -3.43 -4.02 -2.55
CA GLU A 31 -3.48 -3.13 -3.72
C GLU A 31 -2.88 -3.80 -4.99
N TYR A 32 -1.87 -4.66 -4.85
CA TYR A 32 -1.34 -5.45 -5.97
C TYR A 32 -2.42 -6.41 -6.52
N ILE A 33 -3.09 -7.13 -5.62
CA ILE A 33 -4.20 -8.03 -5.98
C ILE A 33 -5.34 -7.24 -6.66
N GLU A 34 -5.72 -6.10 -6.07
CA GLU A 34 -6.75 -5.22 -6.60
C GLU A 34 -6.41 -4.70 -8.00
N ALA A 35 -5.19 -4.20 -8.21
CA ALA A 35 -4.77 -3.67 -9.51
C ALA A 35 -4.77 -4.76 -10.60
N ARG A 36 -4.36 -5.99 -10.27
CA ARG A 36 -4.43 -7.12 -11.21
C ARG A 36 -5.86 -7.43 -11.64
N TRP A 37 -6.82 -7.34 -10.72
CA TRP A 37 -8.24 -7.50 -11.03
C TRP A 37 -8.81 -6.32 -11.83
N LEU A 38 -8.61 -5.09 -11.35
CA LEU A 38 -9.20 -3.88 -11.95
C LEU A 38 -8.69 -3.60 -13.37
N PHE A 39 -7.40 -3.88 -13.62
CA PHE A 39 -6.75 -3.56 -14.89
C PHE A 39 -6.40 -4.81 -15.72
N ASN A 40 -6.84 -6.00 -15.29
CA ASN A 40 -6.56 -7.27 -15.96
C ASN A 40 -5.06 -7.48 -16.24
N ALA A 41 -4.22 -7.17 -15.25
CA ALA A 41 -2.76 -7.21 -15.39
C ALA A 41 -2.18 -8.57 -14.98
N SER A 42 -1.25 -9.08 -15.78
CA SER A 42 -0.42 -10.24 -15.43
C SER A 42 0.65 -9.87 -14.39
N ALA A 43 1.22 -10.86 -13.72
CA ALA A 43 2.29 -10.64 -12.74
C ALA A 43 3.51 -9.93 -13.37
N GLN A 44 3.82 -10.24 -14.62
CA GLN A 44 4.94 -9.65 -15.38
C GLN A 44 4.69 -8.18 -15.75
N GLN A 45 3.44 -7.71 -15.70
CA GLN A 45 3.06 -6.33 -16.00
C GLN A 45 2.96 -5.47 -14.73
N MET A 46 3.27 -6.01 -13.56
CA MET A 46 3.15 -5.33 -12.28
C MET A 46 4.52 -5.09 -11.65
N GLU A 47 4.78 -3.85 -11.26
CA GLU A 47 5.99 -3.45 -10.53
C GLU A 47 5.60 -2.76 -9.23
N VAL A 48 6.12 -3.23 -8.08
CA VAL A 48 5.96 -2.55 -6.79
C VAL A 48 7.19 -1.69 -6.53
N LEU A 49 7.00 -0.40 -6.32
CA LEU A 49 8.06 0.55 -5.99
C LEU A 49 7.77 1.25 -4.66
N ILE A 50 8.81 1.42 -3.85
CA ILE A 50 8.74 2.24 -2.63
C ILE A 50 8.98 3.69 -3.02
N HIS A 51 8.00 4.54 -2.75
CA HIS A 51 8.06 5.98 -2.91
C HIS A 51 7.69 6.68 -1.58
N PRO A 52 8.67 6.97 -0.71
CA PRO A 52 8.41 7.44 0.66
C PRO A 52 7.69 8.79 0.74
N GLN A 53 7.77 9.62 -0.30
CA GLN A 53 7.17 10.96 -0.30
C GLN A 53 5.66 10.92 -0.62
N SER A 54 5.16 9.82 -1.20
CA SER A 54 3.75 9.64 -1.59
C SER A 54 3.17 10.74 -2.49
N VAL A 55 4.00 11.49 -3.21
CA VAL A 55 3.57 12.55 -4.14
C VAL A 55 3.13 11.95 -5.47
N ILE A 56 3.91 10.97 -5.98
CA ILE A 56 3.51 10.16 -7.13
C ILE A 56 2.68 9.00 -6.59
N HIS A 57 1.39 8.96 -6.94
CA HIS A 57 0.46 7.99 -6.36
C HIS A 57 0.50 6.63 -7.08
N SER A 58 0.75 6.61 -8.40
CA SER A 58 1.06 5.42 -9.21
C SER A 58 1.43 5.83 -10.64
N MET A 59 1.89 4.86 -11.44
CA MET A 59 2.39 5.08 -12.80
C MET A 59 1.94 3.96 -13.74
N VAL A 60 1.86 4.25 -15.04
CA VAL A 60 1.56 3.29 -16.12
C VAL A 60 2.59 3.44 -17.23
N ARG A 61 3.23 2.33 -17.61
CA ARG A 61 4.21 2.26 -18.69
C ARG A 61 3.53 1.87 -20.01
N TYR A 62 3.84 2.58 -21.10
CA TYR A 62 3.33 2.30 -22.44
C TYR A 62 4.42 1.67 -23.32
N GLN A 63 4.01 1.10 -24.46
CA GLN A 63 4.89 0.34 -25.37
C GLN A 63 6.03 1.18 -25.97
N ASP A 64 5.82 2.48 -26.12
CA ASP A 64 6.82 3.43 -26.62
C ASP A 64 7.89 3.80 -25.57
N GLY A 65 7.77 3.25 -24.36
CA GLY A 65 8.65 3.55 -23.23
C GLY A 65 8.21 4.76 -22.41
N SER A 66 7.14 5.45 -22.81
CA SER A 66 6.58 6.55 -22.02
C SER A 66 5.93 6.05 -20.72
N VAL A 67 5.99 6.90 -19.70
CA VAL A 67 5.38 6.62 -18.40
C VAL A 67 4.46 7.78 -18.06
N LEU A 68 3.19 7.46 -17.83
CA LEU A 68 2.22 8.41 -17.29
C LEU A 68 2.10 8.20 -15.79
N ALA A 69 2.14 9.29 -15.04
CA ALA A 69 2.04 9.29 -13.59
C ALA A 69 0.95 10.27 -13.15
N GLN A 70 0.26 9.95 -12.07
CA GLN A 70 -0.59 10.90 -11.38
C GLN A 70 0.11 11.38 -10.10
N LEU A 71 0.20 12.71 -9.97
CA LEU A 71 0.83 13.41 -8.86
C LEU A 71 -0.21 14.25 -8.13
N GLY A 72 -0.04 14.41 -6.82
CA GLY A 72 -0.89 15.28 -6.02
C GLY A 72 -0.45 15.33 -4.57
N GLU A 73 -1.10 16.21 -3.81
CA GLU A 73 -1.07 16.14 -2.35
C GLU A 73 -1.63 14.79 -1.88
N PRO A 74 -1.07 14.17 -0.82
CA PRO A 74 -1.57 12.92 -0.26
C PRO A 74 -2.92 13.14 0.46
N ASP A 75 -3.96 13.39 -0.33
CA ASP A 75 -5.30 13.73 0.11
C ASP A 75 -6.36 12.99 -0.70
N MET A 76 -7.16 12.17 0.00
CA MET A 76 -8.20 11.32 -0.59
C MET A 76 -9.33 12.10 -1.27
N ARG A 77 -9.50 13.39 -0.97
CA ARG A 77 -10.52 14.22 -1.64
C ARG A 77 -10.28 14.31 -3.14
N THR A 78 -9.02 14.26 -3.59
CA THR A 78 -8.66 14.28 -5.01
C THR A 78 -9.17 13.04 -5.77
N PRO A 79 -8.82 11.79 -5.37
CA PRO A 79 -9.34 10.60 -6.04
C PRO A 79 -10.86 10.44 -5.88
N ILE A 80 -11.45 10.81 -4.74
CA ILE A 80 -12.92 10.76 -4.55
C ILE A 80 -13.63 11.70 -5.53
N ALA A 81 -13.18 12.96 -5.63
CA ALA A 81 -13.76 13.91 -6.57
C ALA A 81 -13.59 13.48 -8.03
N HIS A 82 -12.47 12.80 -8.35
CA HIS A 82 -12.25 12.23 -9.66
C HIS A 82 -13.28 11.14 -9.98
N THR A 83 -13.49 10.17 -9.09
CA THR A 83 -14.46 9.08 -9.33
C THR A 83 -15.91 9.58 -9.41
N MET A 84 -16.26 10.61 -8.64
CA MET A 84 -17.61 11.20 -8.67
C MET A 84 -17.86 12.07 -9.91
N GLY A 85 -16.81 12.65 -10.48
CA GLY A 85 -16.89 13.60 -11.59
C GLY A 85 -16.64 13.01 -12.97
N TRP A 86 -16.08 11.81 -13.04
CA TRP A 86 -15.58 11.24 -14.29
C TRP A 86 -16.69 11.12 -15.36
N PRO A 87 -16.42 11.48 -16.64
CA PRO A 87 -15.13 11.88 -17.21
C PRO A 87 -14.75 13.35 -17.03
N GLN A 88 -15.63 14.18 -16.45
CA GLN A 88 -15.33 15.57 -16.12
C GLN A 88 -14.51 15.68 -14.83
N ARG A 89 -14.10 16.91 -14.48
CA ARG A 89 -13.37 17.22 -13.24
C ARG A 89 -14.25 18.02 -12.30
N LEU A 90 -14.35 17.57 -11.05
CA LEU A 90 -14.97 18.31 -9.95
C LEU A 90 -13.89 18.96 -9.08
N SER A 91 -14.23 20.08 -8.45
CA SER A 91 -13.37 20.71 -7.44
C SER A 91 -13.36 19.87 -6.17
N SER A 92 -12.18 19.43 -5.73
CA SER A 92 -11.99 18.64 -4.51
C SER A 92 -11.74 19.49 -3.26
N GLY A 93 -11.44 20.79 -3.43
CA GLY A 93 -10.98 21.67 -2.35
C GLY A 93 -9.58 21.35 -1.82
N VAL A 94 -8.80 20.54 -2.53
CA VAL A 94 -7.38 20.26 -2.23
C VAL A 94 -6.53 21.38 -2.80
N LYS A 95 -5.46 21.76 -2.09
CA LYS A 95 -4.53 22.80 -2.55
C LYS A 95 -3.75 22.31 -3.78
N PRO A 96 -3.40 23.20 -4.72
CA PRO A 96 -2.46 22.85 -5.79
C PRO A 96 -1.12 22.41 -5.21
N LEU A 97 -0.54 21.35 -5.79
CA LEU A 97 0.79 20.85 -5.43
C LEU A 97 1.85 21.89 -5.81
N ASP A 98 2.71 22.26 -4.84
CA ASP A 98 3.83 23.17 -5.09
C ASP A 98 5.15 22.39 -5.26
N PHE A 99 5.58 22.22 -6.51
CA PHE A 99 6.80 21.52 -6.86
C PHE A 99 8.08 22.13 -6.27
N CYS A 100 8.10 23.44 -6.00
CA CYS A 100 9.27 24.12 -5.45
C CYS A 100 9.46 23.86 -3.96
N GLN A 101 8.42 23.37 -3.28
CA GLN A 101 8.45 23.03 -1.85
C GLN A 101 8.58 21.52 -1.59
N LEU A 102 8.58 20.70 -2.65
CA LEU A 102 8.70 19.26 -2.51
C LEU A 102 10.09 18.84 -2.05
N SER A 103 10.12 17.84 -1.18
CA SER A 103 11.33 17.08 -0.91
C SER A 103 11.74 16.27 -2.14
N ASN A 104 13.01 15.85 -2.20
CA ASN A 104 13.50 14.98 -3.26
C ASN A 104 12.62 13.74 -3.41
N LEU A 105 12.15 13.49 -4.64
CA LEU A 105 11.38 12.31 -4.99
C LEU A 105 12.36 11.14 -5.17
N SER A 106 12.18 10.08 -4.39
CA SER A 106 13.05 8.89 -4.44
C SER A 106 12.23 7.63 -4.69
N PHE A 107 12.88 6.66 -5.35
CA PHE A 107 12.32 5.34 -5.59
C PHE A 107 13.30 4.26 -5.16
N SER A 108 12.81 3.18 -4.57
CA SER A 108 13.60 1.99 -4.29
C SER A 108 12.78 0.72 -4.47
N ALA A 109 13.46 -0.40 -4.70
CA ALA A 109 12.83 -1.72 -4.71
C ALA A 109 12.35 -2.09 -3.29
N PRO A 110 11.25 -2.86 -3.17
CA PRO A 110 10.81 -3.38 -1.88
C PRO A 110 11.77 -4.44 -1.35
N ASP A 111 11.99 -4.41 -0.03
CA ASP A 111 12.73 -5.44 0.68
C ASP A 111 11.76 -6.51 1.19
N TYR A 112 11.67 -7.63 0.47
CA TYR A 112 10.78 -8.73 0.81
C TYR A 112 11.17 -9.48 2.10
N ALA A 113 12.44 -9.40 2.54
CA ALA A 113 12.85 -9.97 3.82
C ALA A 113 12.34 -9.12 4.99
N ARG A 114 12.35 -7.79 4.81
CA ARG A 114 11.77 -6.85 5.77
C ARG A 114 10.24 -6.85 5.76
N TYR A 115 9.62 -7.07 4.59
CA TYR A 115 8.19 -6.99 4.37
C TYR A 115 7.61 -8.30 3.80
N PRO A 116 7.59 -9.39 4.60
CA PRO A 116 7.15 -10.70 4.11
C PRO A 116 5.66 -10.73 3.74
N CYS A 117 4.82 -9.88 4.36
CA CYS A 117 3.39 -9.76 4.02
C CYS A 117 3.16 -9.37 2.56
N LEU A 118 4.02 -8.54 1.97
CA LEU A 118 3.93 -8.19 0.56
C LEU A 118 4.10 -9.43 -0.32
N LYS A 119 5.13 -10.23 -0.02
CA LYS A 119 5.40 -11.48 -0.74
C LYS A 119 4.26 -12.49 -0.56
N LEU A 120 3.76 -12.65 0.67
CA LEU A 120 2.63 -13.53 0.96
C LEU A 120 1.38 -13.18 0.14
N ALA A 121 1.09 -11.88 -0.05
CA ALA A 121 -0.02 -11.45 -0.90
C ALA A 121 0.17 -11.79 -2.37
N MET A 122 1.39 -11.61 -2.90
CA MET A 122 1.72 -11.98 -4.27
C MET A 122 1.61 -13.49 -4.48
N ASP A 123 2.19 -14.29 -3.58
CA ASP A 123 2.15 -15.75 -3.63
C ASP A 123 0.69 -16.27 -3.51
N ALA A 124 -0.13 -15.69 -2.61
CA ALA A 124 -1.53 -16.07 -2.44
C ALA A 124 -2.39 -15.80 -3.67
N PHE A 125 -2.07 -14.75 -4.44
CA PHE A 125 -2.76 -14.46 -5.69
C PHE A 125 -2.44 -15.49 -6.77
N ASP A 126 -1.17 -15.89 -6.87
CA ASP A 126 -0.72 -16.86 -7.87
C ASP A 126 -1.24 -18.28 -7.56
N VAL A 127 -1.47 -18.62 -6.29
CA VAL A 127 -2.16 -19.87 -5.89
C VAL A 127 -3.65 -19.84 -6.27
N GLY A 128 -4.28 -18.67 -6.18
CA GLY A 128 -5.64 -18.43 -6.64
C GLY A 128 -6.62 -17.95 -5.57
N GLN A 129 -7.89 -17.84 -5.98
CA GLN A 129 -8.90 -17.09 -5.22
C GLN A 129 -9.10 -17.57 -3.79
N ALA A 130 -9.09 -18.89 -3.55
CA ALA A 130 -9.29 -19.43 -2.21
C ALA A 130 -8.18 -18.99 -1.24
N ALA A 131 -6.92 -18.99 -1.70
CA ALA A 131 -5.78 -18.53 -0.90
C ALA A 131 -5.85 -17.03 -0.65
N THR A 132 -6.23 -16.25 -1.66
CA THR A 132 -6.38 -14.78 -1.53
C THR A 132 -7.49 -14.39 -0.54
N THR A 133 -8.65 -15.05 -0.62
CA THR A 133 -9.76 -14.83 0.32
C THR A 133 -9.36 -15.21 1.75
N ALA A 134 -8.68 -16.36 1.92
CA ALA A 134 -8.18 -16.80 3.22
C ALA A 134 -7.15 -15.82 3.78
N LEU A 135 -6.24 -15.30 2.94
CA LEU A 135 -5.26 -14.29 3.33
C LEU A 135 -5.93 -13.02 3.86
N ASN A 136 -6.92 -12.47 3.14
CA ASN A 136 -7.61 -11.27 3.59
C ASN A 136 -8.30 -11.48 4.96
N ALA A 137 -9.01 -12.60 5.12
CA ALA A 137 -9.68 -12.93 6.37
C ALA A 137 -8.68 -13.12 7.53
N ALA A 138 -7.58 -13.85 7.29
CA ALA A 138 -6.52 -14.04 8.28
C ALA A 138 -5.84 -12.71 8.65
N ASN A 139 -5.69 -11.81 7.69
CA ASN A 139 -5.15 -10.47 7.90
C ASN A 139 -6.03 -9.65 8.84
N GLU A 140 -7.33 -9.58 8.59
CA GLU A 140 -8.28 -8.84 9.43
C GLU A 140 -8.24 -9.30 10.90
N GLU A 141 -8.28 -10.60 11.14
CA GLU A 141 -8.15 -11.18 12.48
C GLU A 141 -6.80 -10.85 13.14
N SER A 142 -5.72 -10.93 12.38
CA SER A 142 -4.38 -10.65 12.87
C SER A 142 -4.20 -9.17 13.24
N VAL A 143 -4.74 -8.24 12.45
CA VAL A 143 -4.69 -6.80 12.73
C VAL A 143 -5.52 -6.47 13.96
N CYS A 144 -6.71 -7.05 14.10
CA CYS A 144 -7.55 -6.90 15.28
C CYS A 144 -6.82 -7.34 16.56
N ARG A 145 -6.10 -8.46 16.50
CA ARG A 145 -5.32 -8.99 17.63
C ARG A 145 -4.13 -8.10 18.00
N VAL A 146 -3.45 -7.52 17.02
CA VAL A 146 -2.38 -6.53 17.24
C VAL A 146 -2.96 -5.25 17.85
N SER A 147 -4.07 -4.76 17.31
CA SER A 147 -4.74 -3.54 17.77
C SER A 147 -5.31 -3.66 19.19
N ALA A 148 -5.68 -4.87 19.60
CA ALA A 148 -6.11 -5.20 20.97
C ALA A 148 -4.93 -5.46 21.93
N TRP A 149 -3.69 -5.11 21.55
CA TRP A 149 -2.46 -5.32 22.34
C TRP A 149 -2.17 -6.78 22.68
N ARG A 150 -2.80 -7.72 21.97
CA ARG A 150 -2.74 -9.13 22.31
C ARG A 150 -1.52 -9.81 21.68
N TYR A 151 -0.93 -9.21 20.63
CA TYR A 151 0.28 -9.68 19.95
C TYR A 151 1.16 -8.54 19.45
N PRO A 152 2.49 -8.69 19.48
CA PRO A 152 3.42 -7.72 18.90
C PRO A 152 3.51 -7.84 17.37
N LEU A 153 3.80 -6.72 16.70
CA LEU A 153 3.76 -6.57 15.24
C LEU A 153 4.72 -7.50 14.46
N TYR A 154 5.78 -8.02 15.09
CA TYR A 154 6.70 -8.95 14.39
C TYR A 154 6.12 -10.37 14.24
N ARG A 155 5.25 -10.80 15.17
CA ARG A 155 4.54 -12.09 15.06
C ARG A 155 3.46 -12.05 13.98
N TYR A 156 2.93 -10.86 13.67
CA TYR A 156 1.96 -10.66 12.60
C TYR A 156 2.55 -11.00 11.22
N CYS A 157 3.80 -10.63 10.98
CA CYS A 157 4.51 -10.89 9.74
C CYS A 157 5.08 -12.32 9.63
N GLY A 158 4.83 -13.19 10.61
CA GLY A 158 5.39 -14.55 10.64
C GLY A 158 6.89 -14.63 11.01
N GLY A 159 7.47 -13.57 11.58
CA GLY A 159 8.86 -13.58 12.02
C GLY A 159 9.05 -14.43 13.28
N GLU A 160 9.76 -15.54 13.17
CA GLU A 160 10.26 -16.26 14.34
C GLU A 160 11.25 -15.37 15.09
N SER A 161 11.06 -15.24 16.41
CA SER A 161 12.05 -14.64 17.28
C SER A 161 13.28 -15.56 17.32
N GLY A 162 14.24 -15.31 16.44
CA GLY A 162 15.62 -15.69 16.68
C GLY A 162 16.04 -15.08 18.02
N GLY A 163 16.39 -15.93 18.98
CA GLY A 163 16.69 -15.52 20.34
C GLY A 163 17.85 -14.53 20.42
N ALA A 164 17.74 -13.63 21.39
CA ALA A 164 18.88 -13.00 22.02
C ALA A 164 18.52 -12.84 23.50
N GLY A 165 19.29 -13.51 24.35
CA GLY A 165 19.28 -13.34 25.79
C GLY A 165 20.04 -12.08 26.23
#